data_AF-A0A833PGZ3-F1
#
_entry.id   AF-A0A833PGZ3-F1
#
_cell.length_a   1.000
_cell.length_b   1.000
_cell.length_c   1.000
_cell.angle_alpha   90.00
_cell.angle_beta   90.00
_cell.angle_gamma   90.00
#
_symmetry.space_group_name_H-M   'P 1'
#
loop_
_entity.id
_entity.type
_entity.pdbx_description
1 polymer ?
#
loop_
_entity_poly.entity_id
_entity_poly.type
_entity_poly.pdbx_seq_one_letter_code
_entity_poly.pdbx_strand_id
1 'polypeptide(L)'
;MDTQLREKAYFDQRATDDMKKHLRPVERSVQETMAYACRILAMTEQEAGLAGQISVRSHRPGAYWTLRFGLGFDEATPDDFIEVDADLHTLTGDGMPNPATRFHLWVYDARPDVNAIIHTHSPWATALATARQPLVIAQMDMTPLHDDCAFLSDWPGVPIADQEGVIISDALGSKRAIILAHHGYLTAGSTCEEATYLSVYLERAARLQVRAQAAFGPLTPVNDALAAEAHDYLLKPSIVNATFNYWARQTRGIPALSVA
;
A
#
# COMPACT_ATOMS: atom_id res chain seq x y z
N MET A 1 -43.96 -9.91 13.61
CA MET A 1 -43.63 -10.41 12.25
C MET A 1 -42.34 -11.16 12.40
N ASP A 2 -42.39 -12.48 12.21
CA ASP A 2 -41.24 -13.36 12.34
C ASP A 2 -40.53 -13.37 10.98
N THR A 3 -39.73 -12.33 10.73
CA THR A 3 -39.01 -12.20 9.46
C THR A 3 -37.77 -13.07 9.56
N GLN A 4 -37.76 -14.19 8.84
CA GLN A 4 -36.58 -15.06 8.76
C GLN A 4 -35.37 -14.24 8.31
N LEU A 5 -34.33 -14.21 9.16
CA LEU A 5 -33.07 -13.55 8.84
C LEU A 5 -32.42 -14.30 7.66
N ARG A 6 -31.94 -13.54 6.68
CA ARG A 6 -31.17 -14.09 5.56
C ARG A 6 -29.71 -14.19 5.95
N GLU A 7 -29.05 -15.23 5.46
CA GLU A 7 -27.62 -15.45 5.64
C GLU A 7 -26.79 -14.30 5.07
N LYS A 8 -25.64 -14.00 5.70
CA LYS A 8 -24.74 -12.93 5.25
C LYS A 8 -24.24 -13.14 3.82
N ALA A 9 -23.97 -14.39 3.43
CA ALA A 9 -23.56 -14.77 2.09
C ALA A 9 -24.53 -14.30 0.99
N TYR A 10 -25.83 -14.23 1.26
CA TYR A 10 -26.81 -13.69 0.32
C TYR A 10 -26.54 -12.20 0.02
N PHE A 11 -26.27 -11.42 1.07
CA PHE A 11 -26.00 -9.99 0.91
C PHE A 11 -24.64 -9.74 0.29
N ASP A 12 -23.64 -10.56 0.62
CA ASP A 12 -22.31 -10.46 0.05
C ASP A 12 -22.30 -10.70 -1.47
N GLN A 13 -22.96 -11.78 -1.91
CA GLN A 13 -23.08 -12.09 -3.34
C GLN A 13 -23.82 -10.97 -4.09
N ARG A 14 -24.96 -10.53 -3.57
CA ARG A 14 -25.72 -9.43 -4.18
C ARG A 14 -24.89 -8.15 -4.27
N ALA A 15 -24.21 -7.77 -3.19
CA ALA A 15 -23.36 -6.57 -3.18
C ALA A 15 -22.22 -6.70 -4.20
N THR A 16 -21.63 -7.90 -4.34
CA THR A 16 -20.59 -8.18 -5.35
C THR A 16 -21.10 -7.96 -6.77
N ASP A 17 -22.29 -8.46 -7.08
CA ASP A 17 -22.89 -8.31 -8.41
C ASP A 17 -23.31 -6.87 -8.70
N ASP A 18 -23.88 -6.17 -7.71
CA ASP A 18 -24.21 -4.76 -7.81
C ASP A 18 -22.95 -3.90 -8.01
N MET A 19 -21.87 -4.19 -7.29
CA MET A 19 -20.58 -3.51 -7.49
C MET A 19 -20.05 -3.68 -8.91
N LYS A 20 -20.08 -4.90 -9.46
CA LYS A 20 -19.66 -5.16 -10.85
C LYS A 20 -20.51 -4.38 -11.86
N LYS A 21 -21.81 -4.23 -11.59
CA LYS A 21 -22.74 -3.52 -12.47
C LYS A 21 -22.61 -2.01 -12.40
N HIS A 22 -22.34 -1.45 -11.21
CA HIS A 22 -22.48 -0.02 -10.95
C HIS A 22 -21.16 0.73 -10.78
N LEU A 23 -20.07 0.06 -10.38
CA LEU A 23 -18.75 0.68 -10.29
C LEU A 23 -18.09 0.65 -11.66
N ARG A 24 -17.74 1.84 -12.17
CA ARG A 24 -17.13 1.97 -13.49
C ARG A 24 -15.62 1.72 -13.40
N PRO A 25 -15.04 0.84 -14.24
CA PRO A 25 -13.59 0.77 -14.37
C PRO A 25 -13.06 2.08 -14.95
N VAL A 26 -11.82 2.43 -14.59
CA VAL A 26 -11.09 3.55 -15.16
C VAL A 26 -9.82 2.99 -15.74
N GLU A 27 -9.66 3.10 -17.06
CA GLU A 27 -8.45 2.68 -17.74
C GLU A 27 -7.38 3.75 -17.60
N ARG A 28 -6.16 3.32 -17.24
CA ARG A 28 -4.95 4.14 -17.12
C ARG A 28 -3.77 3.30 -17.56
N SER A 29 -2.74 3.94 -18.10
CA SER A 29 -1.42 3.31 -18.22
C SER A 29 -0.82 3.03 -16.84
N VAL A 30 0.19 2.14 -16.79
CA VAL A 30 0.92 1.84 -15.54
C VAL A 30 1.50 3.11 -14.93
N GLN A 31 2.14 3.94 -15.74
CA GLN A 31 2.75 5.19 -15.31
C GLN A 31 1.72 6.21 -14.81
N GLU A 32 0.54 6.31 -15.44
CA GLU A 32 -0.55 7.15 -14.93
C GLU A 32 -1.06 6.65 -13.58
N THR A 33 -1.26 5.34 -13.42
CA THR A 33 -1.66 4.77 -12.13
C THR A 33 -0.59 5.03 -11.06
N MET A 34 0.69 4.83 -11.37
CA MET A 34 1.79 5.12 -10.43
C MET A 34 1.89 6.61 -10.10
N ALA A 35 1.68 7.51 -11.06
CA ALA A 35 1.63 8.95 -10.81
C ALA A 35 0.50 9.29 -9.83
N TYR A 36 -0.71 8.76 -10.04
CA TYR A 36 -1.81 8.93 -9.08
C TYR A 36 -1.49 8.33 -7.71
N ALA A 37 -0.83 7.17 -7.65
CA ALA A 37 -0.39 6.56 -6.39
C ALA A 37 0.54 7.51 -5.63
N CYS A 38 1.58 8.06 -6.26
CA CYS A 38 2.44 9.08 -5.67
C CYS A 38 1.62 10.28 -5.15
N ARG A 39 0.73 10.84 -5.96
CA ARG A 39 -0.12 11.98 -5.53
C ARG A 39 -1.03 11.64 -4.35
N ILE A 40 -1.52 10.40 -4.26
CA ILE A 40 -2.32 9.92 -3.13
C ILE A 40 -1.45 9.80 -1.87
N LEU A 41 -0.22 9.29 -1.99
CA LEU A 41 0.73 9.20 -0.87
C LEU A 41 1.05 10.60 -0.32
N ALA A 42 1.35 11.56 -1.20
CA ALA A 42 1.58 12.96 -0.82
C ALA A 42 0.34 13.59 -0.16
N MET A 43 -0.84 13.46 -0.79
CA MET A 43 -2.11 13.95 -0.25
C MET A 43 -2.46 13.35 1.13
N THR A 44 -1.93 12.15 1.43
CA THR A 44 -2.11 11.48 2.73
C THR A 44 -0.92 11.67 3.68
N GLU A 45 -0.05 12.65 3.40
CA GLU A 45 1.09 13.08 4.25
C GLU A 45 2.12 11.96 4.48
N GLN A 46 2.34 11.11 3.48
CA GLN A 46 3.27 9.97 3.57
C GLN A 46 4.66 10.24 2.95
N GLU A 47 4.92 11.49 2.60
CA GLU A 47 6.19 11.94 2.06
C GLU A 47 7.26 12.11 3.15
N ALA A 48 8.52 11.86 2.81
CA ALA A 48 9.66 11.94 3.73
C ALA A 48 10.88 12.53 3.00
N GLY A 49 10.69 13.70 2.38
CA GLY A 49 11.66 14.24 1.43
C GLY A 49 11.77 13.33 0.21
N LEU A 50 13.01 12.98 -0.19
CA LEU A 50 13.27 12.07 -1.31
C LEU A 50 13.36 10.58 -0.90
N ALA A 51 13.08 10.26 0.37
CA ALA A 51 12.93 8.89 0.82
C ALA A 51 11.56 8.32 0.43
N GLY A 52 11.46 7.00 0.40
CA GLY A 52 10.31 6.28 -0.13
C GLY A 52 10.49 5.91 -1.60
N GLN A 53 9.91 4.78 -1.97
CA GLN A 53 9.99 4.21 -3.31
C GLN A 53 8.63 3.63 -3.70
N ILE A 54 8.30 3.75 -4.98
CA ILE A 54 7.20 3.02 -5.60
C ILE A 54 7.76 2.29 -6.81
N SER A 55 7.34 1.05 -6.98
CA SER A 55 7.71 0.26 -8.16
C SER A 55 6.57 -0.62 -8.62
N VAL A 56 6.54 -0.94 -9.91
CA VAL A 56 5.60 -1.89 -10.51
C VAL A 56 6.36 -2.77 -11.51
N ARG A 57 6.05 -4.06 -11.63
CA ARG A 57 6.66 -4.90 -12.68
C ARG A 57 6.31 -4.35 -14.06
N SER A 58 7.28 -4.36 -14.96
CA SER A 58 7.04 -4.05 -16.36
C SER A 58 6.49 -5.26 -17.12
N HIS A 59 5.91 -4.99 -18.29
CA HIS A 59 5.62 -6.02 -19.29
C HIS A 59 6.89 -6.64 -19.88
N ARG A 60 8.03 -5.95 -19.83
CA ARG A 60 9.34 -6.51 -20.18
C ARG A 60 9.78 -7.47 -19.06
N PRO A 61 10.03 -8.77 -19.35
CA PRO A 61 10.47 -9.73 -18.34
C PRO A 61 11.74 -9.28 -17.62
N GLY A 62 11.75 -9.37 -16.29
CA GLY A 62 12.89 -8.97 -15.45
C GLY A 62 13.10 -7.45 -15.33
N ALA A 63 12.13 -6.64 -15.76
CA ALA A 63 12.19 -5.18 -15.65
C ALA A 63 11.06 -4.61 -14.81
N TYR A 64 11.28 -3.41 -14.28
CA TYR A 64 10.41 -2.76 -13.30
C TYR A 64 10.31 -1.26 -13.57
N TRP A 65 9.12 -0.69 -13.46
CA TRP A 65 8.90 0.75 -13.43
C TRP A 65 9.15 1.29 -12.03
N THR A 66 9.81 2.44 -11.91
CA THR A 66 10.01 3.18 -10.64
C THR A 66 10.02 4.68 -10.91
N LEU A 67 9.64 5.49 -9.92
CA LEU A 67 9.83 6.93 -9.99
C LEU A 67 11.34 7.22 -10.06
N ARG A 68 11.78 8.06 -11.01
CA ARG A 68 13.18 8.51 -11.06
C ARG A 68 13.54 9.28 -9.80
N PHE A 69 14.76 9.08 -9.31
CA PHE A 69 15.25 9.73 -8.10
C PHE A 69 15.41 11.24 -8.31
N GLY A 70 15.16 12.01 -7.26
CA GLY A 70 15.22 13.48 -7.29
C GLY A 70 13.87 14.20 -7.33
N LEU A 71 12.76 13.47 -7.22
CA LEU A 71 11.40 14.02 -7.17
C LEU A 71 10.67 13.59 -5.89
N GLY A 72 9.90 14.51 -5.33
CA GLY A 72 8.86 14.20 -4.36
C GLY A 72 7.67 13.46 -4.99
N PHE A 73 6.89 12.76 -4.17
CA PHE A 73 5.66 12.10 -4.64
C PHE A 73 4.61 13.11 -5.15
N ASP A 74 4.62 14.32 -4.63
CA ASP A 74 3.80 15.45 -5.09
C ASP A 74 4.35 16.11 -6.36
N GLU A 75 5.49 15.69 -6.88
CA GLU A 75 6.02 16.18 -8.17
C GLU A 75 5.79 15.17 -9.30
N ALA A 76 5.63 13.89 -8.98
CA ALA A 76 5.51 12.80 -9.94
C ALA A 76 4.44 13.05 -11.03
N THR A 77 4.84 12.87 -12.28
CA THR A 77 4.01 12.79 -13.47
C THR A 77 4.23 11.45 -14.19
N PRO A 78 3.37 11.03 -15.14
CA PRO A 78 3.57 9.78 -15.87
C PRO A 78 4.93 9.70 -16.60
N ASP A 79 5.48 10.83 -17.03
CA ASP A 79 6.75 10.89 -17.77
C ASP A 79 7.99 10.74 -16.86
N ASP A 80 7.81 10.78 -15.54
CA ASP A 80 8.90 10.66 -14.57
C ASP A 80 9.24 9.21 -14.19
N PHE A 81 8.46 8.25 -14.69
CA PHE A 81 8.70 6.83 -14.43
C PHE A 81 9.70 6.26 -15.43
N ILE A 82 10.74 5.63 -14.88
CA ILE A 82 11.78 4.95 -15.64
C ILE A 82 11.63 3.44 -15.47
N GLU A 83 12.01 2.70 -16.50
CA GLU A 83 12.09 1.25 -16.46
C GLU A 83 13.53 0.84 -16.11
N VAL A 84 13.70 -0.10 -15.19
CA VAL A 84 15.01 -0.59 -14.74
C VAL A 84 15.09 -2.11 -14.77
N ASP A 85 16.29 -2.66 -14.90
CA ASP A 85 16.55 -4.10 -14.75
C ASP A 85 16.72 -4.52 -13.27
N ALA A 86 17.05 -5.80 -13.05
CA ALA A 86 17.28 -6.37 -11.72
C ALA A 86 18.51 -5.80 -10.98
N ASP A 87 19.39 -5.08 -11.69
CA ASP A 87 20.58 -4.42 -11.13
C ASP A 87 20.39 -2.90 -11.03
N LEU A 88 19.16 -2.40 -11.25
CA LEU A 88 18.79 -0.98 -11.26
C LEU A 88 19.45 -0.17 -12.39
N HIS A 89 19.86 -0.80 -13.50
CA HIS A 89 20.23 -0.05 -14.70
C HIS A 89 18.98 0.45 -15.43
N THR A 90 18.94 1.75 -15.74
CA THR A 90 17.85 2.35 -16.53
C THR A 90 17.80 1.77 -17.94
N LEU A 91 16.67 1.14 -18.28
CA LEU A 91 16.36 0.56 -19.58
C LEU A 91 15.52 1.49 -20.46
N THR A 92 14.67 2.34 -19.86
CA THR A 92 13.80 3.30 -20.58
C THR A 92 13.54 4.52 -19.70
N GLY A 93 13.48 5.69 -20.33
CA GLY A 93 13.34 7.00 -19.68
C GLY A 93 14.70 7.64 -19.37
N ASP A 94 14.68 8.77 -18.67
CA ASP A 94 15.88 9.55 -18.30
C ASP A 94 16.00 9.68 -16.77
N GLY A 95 17.25 9.70 -16.28
CA GLY A 95 17.59 9.69 -14.87
C GLY A 95 17.95 8.32 -14.30
N MET A 96 17.95 8.25 -12.97
CA MET A 96 18.38 7.07 -12.20
C MET A 96 17.31 6.67 -11.19
N PRO A 97 17.22 5.38 -10.81
CA PRO A 97 16.32 4.96 -9.74
C PRO A 97 16.84 5.37 -8.37
N ASN A 98 15.96 5.38 -7.38
CA ASN A 98 16.39 5.43 -5.98
C ASN A 98 17.18 4.14 -5.68
N PRO A 99 18.43 4.19 -5.16
CA PRO A 99 19.21 2.99 -4.87
C PRO A 99 18.50 2.02 -3.91
N ALA A 100 17.67 2.54 -3.00
CA ALA A 100 16.89 1.73 -2.08
C ALA A 100 15.76 0.96 -2.76
N THR A 101 15.43 1.19 -4.04
CA THR A 101 14.53 0.31 -4.79
C THR A 101 15.08 -1.13 -4.87
N ARG A 102 16.37 -1.37 -4.54
CA ARG A 102 17.00 -2.70 -4.58
C ARG A 102 16.24 -3.75 -3.75
N PHE A 103 15.76 -3.45 -2.54
CA PHE A 103 15.05 -4.46 -1.75
C PHE A 103 13.65 -4.79 -2.31
N HIS A 104 13.05 -3.91 -3.12
CA HIS A 104 11.82 -4.25 -3.85
C HIS A 104 12.06 -5.41 -4.82
N LEU A 105 13.24 -5.44 -5.45
CA LEU A 105 13.62 -6.47 -6.43
C LEU A 105 13.72 -7.85 -5.78
N TRP A 106 14.23 -7.92 -4.54
CA TRP A 106 14.25 -9.15 -3.74
C TRP A 106 12.85 -9.63 -3.36
N VAL A 107 11.95 -8.71 -3.00
CA VAL A 107 10.54 -9.05 -2.77
C VAL A 107 9.90 -9.57 -4.04
N TYR A 108 10.13 -8.94 -5.19
CA TYR A 108 9.63 -9.43 -6.48
C TYR A 108 10.18 -10.82 -6.82
N ASP A 109 11.46 -11.08 -6.62
CA ASP A 109 12.04 -12.40 -6.89
C ASP A 109 11.38 -13.49 -6.02
N ALA A 110 11.21 -13.23 -4.73
CA ALA A 110 10.57 -14.13 -3.78
C ALA A 110 9.04 -14.26 -3.99
N ARG A 111 8.39 -13.24 -4.57
CA ARG A 111 6.92 -13.14 -4.69
C ARG A 111 6.48 -12.85 -6.13
N PRO A 112 6.32 -13.90 -6.97
CA PRO A 112 5.79 -13.75 -8.33
C PRO A 112 4.37 -13.18 -8.39
N ASP A 113 3.58 -13.31 -7.32
CA ASP A 113 2.23 -12.77 -7.19
C ASP A 113 2.19 -11.25 -6.93
N VAL A 114 3.29 -10.67 -6.45
CA VAL A 114 3.41 -9.23 -6.22
C VAL A 114 3.77 -8.52 -7.52
N ASN A 115 2.98 -7.50 -7.86
CA ASN A 115 3.16 -6.71 -9.06
C ASN A 115 3.49 -5.23 -8.77
N ALA A 116 3.24 -4.76 -7.55
CA ALA A 116 3.54 -3.41 -7.12
C ALA A 116 4.01 -3.38 -5.67
N ILE A 117 4.96 -2.49 -5.37
CA ILE A 117 5.51 -2.29 -4.02
C ILE A 117 5.62 -0.80 -3.74
N ILE A 118 5.20 -0.41 -2.54
CA ILE A 118 5.34 0.95 -1.99
C ILE A 118 6.09 0.85 -0.68
N HIS A 119 7.13 1.67 -0.53
CA HIS A 119 7.83 1.91 0.72
C HIS A 119 7.77 3.39 1.05
N THR A 120 7.42 3.72 2.30
CA THR A 120 7.43 5.11 2.76
C THR A 120 7.89 5.19 4.22
N HIS A 121 8.27 6.40 4.62
CA HIS A 121 8.55 6.76 6.02
C HIS A 121 7.42 7.67 6.55
N SER A 122 6.17 7.22 6.39
CA SER A 122 5.01 8.01 6.80
C SER A 122 5.01 8.26 8.33
N PRO A 123 4.49 9.41 8.80
CA PRO A 123 4.67 9.84 10.19
C PRO A 123 4.19 8.84 11.26
N TRP A 124 3.00 8.25 11.09
CA TRP A 124 2.40 7.42 12.14
C TRP A 124 2.93 5.98 12.12
N ALA A 125 3.13 5.38 10.95
CA ALA A 125 3.78 4.08 10.83
C ALA A 125 5.24 4.15 11.32
N THR A 126 5.94 5.24 11.02
CA THR A 126 7.32 5.47 11.51
C THR A 126 7.35 5.67 13.03
N ALA A 127 6.30 6.22 13.65
CA ALA A 127 6.19 6.29 15.10
C ALA A 127 6.14 4.88 15.73
N LEU A 128 5.37 3.95 15.14
CA LEU A 128 5.36 2.54 15.58
C LEU A 128 6.70 1.85 15.32
N ALA A 129 7.29 2.04 14.13
CA ALA A 129 8.61 1.51 13.79
C ALA A 129 9.69 1.98 14.76
N THR A 130 9.67 3.27 15.15
CA THR A 130 10.59 3.87 16.13
C THR A 130 10.39 3.26 17.52
N ALA A 131 9.14 3.03 17.92
CA ALA A 131 8.79 2.40 19.19
C ALA A 131 8.94 0.86 19.17
N ARG A 132 9.39 0.28 18.03
CA ARG A 132 9.49 -1.16 17.79
C ARG A 132 8.18 -1.89 18.12
N GLN A 133 7.05 -1.28 17.76
CA GLN A 133 5.72 -1.85 17.98
C GLN A 133 5.17 -2.44 16.67
N PRO A 134 4.63 -3.67 16.69
CA PRO A 134 3.87 -4.20 15.57
C PRO A 134 2.52 -3.46 15.45
N LEU A 135 1.90 -3.59 14.28
CA LEU A 135 0.56 -3.06 14.04
C LEU A 135 -0.49 -3.93 14.78
N VAL A 136 -1.44 -3.28 15.43
CA VAL A 136 -2.57 -3.92 16.10
C VAL A 136 -3.87 -3.53 15.40
N ILE A 137 -4.55 -4.51 14.79
CA ILE A 137 -5.82 -4.28 14.12
C ILE A 137 -6.94 -4.25 15.15
N ALA A 138 -7.31 -3.04 15.58
CA ALA A 138 -8.35 -2.80 16.58
C ALA A 138 -9.61 -2.12 16.00
N GLN A 139 -9.68 -1.93 14.68
CA GLN A 139 -10.81 -1.28 14.01
C GLN A 139 -11.12 -1.99 12.68
N MET A 140 -12.41 -2.13 12.38
CA MET A 140 -12.93 -2.95 11.28
C MET A 140 -12.41 -2.53 9.90
N ASP A 141 -12.35 -1.24 9.60
CA ASP A 141 -11.86 -0.75 8.30
C ASP A 141 -10.36 -1.03 8.10
N MET A 142 -9.61 -1.32 9.17
CA MET A 142 -8.19 -1.68 9.11
C MET A 142 -7.95 -3.19 8.94
N THR A 143 -9.02 -4.00 8.85
CA THR A 143 -8.93 -5.45 8.64
C THR A 143 -8.25 -5.90 7.34
N PRO A 144 -8.10 -5.10 6.26
CA PRO A 144 -7.21 -5.46 5.14
C PRO A 144 -5.76 -5.77 5.54
N LEU A 145 -5.34 -5.42 6.77
CA LEU A 145 -4.01 -5.70 7.33
C LEU A 145 -4.04 -6.78 8.43
N HIS A 146 -5.20 -7.38 8.71
CA HIS A 146 -5.36 -8.44 9.72
C HIS A 146 -4.65 -9.73 9.27
N ASP A 147 -3.75 -10.23 10.11
CA ASP A 147 -2.81 -11.31 9.78
C ASP A 147 -2.05 -11.10 8.45
N ASP A 148 -1.88 -9.83 8.05
CA ASP A 148 -1.30 -9.48 6.75
C ASP A 148 -0.33 -8.30 6.82
N CYS A 149 0.07 -7.96 8.05
CA CYS A 149 1.15 -7.03 8.34
C CYS A 149 2.21 -7.73 9.19
N ALA A 150 3.37 -8.00 8.58
CA ALA A 150 4.55 -8.52 9.27
C ALA A 150 5.22 -7.42 10.11
N PHE A 151 6.16 -7.84 10.96
CA PHE A 151 7.00 -6.94 11.74
C PHE A 151 8.44 -7.44 11.74
N LEU A 152 9.37 -6.62 11.25
CA LEU A 152 10.80 -6.86 11.35
C LEU A 152 11.35 -6.08 12.55
N SER A 153 11.81 -6.80 13.58
CA SER A 153 12.23 -6.24 14.87
C SER A 153 13.60 -5.57 14.88
N ASP A 154 14.45 -5.93 13.92
CA ASP A 154 15.85 -5.55 13.88
C ASP A 154 16.17 -4.92 12.52
N TRP A 155 16.67 -3.68 12.56
CA TRP A 155 16.96 -2.91 11.36
C TRP A 155 18.21 -3.48 10.66
N PRO A 156 18.11 -3.93 9.40
CA PRO A 156 19.23 -4.55 8.70
C PRO A 156 20.24 -3.52 8.17
N GLY A 157 19.95 -2.22 8.30
CA GLY A 157 20.74 -1.13 7.71
C GLY A 157 19.99 -0.45 6.56
N VAL A 158 20.68 0.45 5.85
CA VAL A 158 20.13 1.14 4.69
C VAL A 158 20.02 0.13 3.53
N PRO A 159 18.83 -0.12 2.96
CA PRO A 159 18.60 -1.28 2.08
C PRO A 159 19.04 -1.03 0.64
N ILE A 160 20.33 -0.82 0.44
CA ILE A 160 20.97 -0.60 -0.87
C ILE A 160 21.80 -1.79 -1.35
N ALA A 161 21.95 -2.84 -0.53
CA ALA A 161 22.64 -4.07 -0.90
C ALA A 161 21.69 -5.28 -0.79
N ASP A 162 22.20 -6.44 -1.19
CA ASP A 162 21.41 -7.66 -1.33
C ASP A 162 20.99 -8.27 0.01
N GLN A 163 21.85 -8.16 1.02
CA GLN A 163 21.61 -8.77 2.32
C GLN A 163 20.39 -8.17 3.01
N GLU A 164 20.20 -6.85 2.92
CA GLU A 164 19.00 -6.19 3.45
C GLU A 164 17.75 -6.62 2.69
N GLY A 165 17.85 -6.81 1.37
CA GLY A 165 16.78 -7.33 0.52
C GLY A 165 16.31 -8.73 0.93
N VAL A 166 17.25 -9.66 1.17
CA VAL A 166 16.96 -11.01 1.67
C VAL A 166 16.25 -10.94 3.02
N ILE A 167 16.78 -10.17 3.98
CA ILE A 167 16.21 -10.08 5.33
C ILE A 167 14.77 -9.53 5.28
N ILE A 168 14.54 -8.47 4.51
CA ILE A 168 13.22 -7.82 4.42
C ILE A 168 12.21 -8.73 3.69
N SER A 169 12.61 -9.37 2.60
CA SER A 169 11.73 -10.28 1.85
C SER A 169 11.36 -11.53 2.65
N ASP A 170 12.31 -12.14 3.35
CA ASP A 170 12.07 -13.27 4.25
C ASP A 170 11.12 -12.87 5.40
N ALA A 171 11.32 -11.70 5.99
CA ALA A 171 10.48 -11.19 7.08
C ALA A 171 9.05 -10.84 6.62
N LEU A 172 8.89 -10.36 5.38
CA LEU A 172 7.57 -10.14 4.78
C LEU A 172 6.84 -11.46 4.57
N GLY A 173 7.57 -12.50 4.14
CA GLY A 173 7.01 -13.83 3.87
C GLY A 173 5.88 -13.76 2.83
N SER A 174 4.72 -14.33 3.17
CA SER A 174 3.52 -14.31 2.33
C SER A 174 2.63 -13.10 2.56
N LYS A 175 2.94 -12.22 3.53
CA LYS A 175 2.11 -11.07 3.87
C LYS A 175 2.25 -9.95 2.83
N ARG A 176 1.33 -9.00 2.83
CA ARG A 176 1.31 -7.84 1.91
C ARG A 176 1.74 -6.54 2.57
N ALA A 177 1.97 -6.52 3.86
CA ALA A 177 2.55 -5.37 4.54
C ALA A 177 3.62 -5.78 5.54
N ILE A 178 4.54 -4.87 5.85
CA ILE A 178 5.52 -5.05 6.91
C ILE A 178 5.90 -3.71 7.55
N ILE A 179 5.91 -3.65 8.88
CA ILE A 179 6.56 -2.57 9.62
C ILE A 179 8.01 -2.97 9.90
N LEU A 180 8.95 -2.08 9.55
CA LEU A 180 10.39 -2.26 9.69
C LEU A 180 10.88 -1.38 10.85
N ALA A 181 11.25 -1.99 11.98
CA ALA A 181 11.74 -1.25 13.14
C ALA A 181 12.88 -0.28 12.77
N HIS A 182 12.86 0.92 13.35
CA HIS A 182 13.81 2.02 13.08
C HIS A 182 13.85 2.55 11.64
N HIS A 183 12.93 2.15 10.76
CA HIS A 183 12.98 2.51 9.35
C HIS A 183 11.65 3.11 8.84
N GLY A 184 10.62 2.29 8.67
CA GLY A 184 9.37 2.68 8.01
C GLY A 184 8.49 1.47 7.76
N TYR A 185 7.78 1.43 6.64
CA TYR A 185 7.00 0.24 6.27
C TYR A 185 7.09 -0.05 4.77
N LEU A 186 6.73 -1.26 4.37
CA LEU A 186 6.50 -1.63 2.98
C LEU A 186 5.09 -2.21 2.81
N THR A 187 4.43 -1.93 1.70
CA THR A 187 3.26 -2.66 1.20
C THR A 187 3.51 -3.24 -0.17
N ALA A 188 2.97 -4.43 -0.40
CA ALA A 188 3.06 -5.21 -1.62
C ALA A 188 1.65 -5.56 -2.09
N GLY A 189 1.37 -5.41 -3.38
CA GLY A 189 0.07 -5.69 -3.97
C GLY A 189 0.19 -6.39 -5.31
N SER A 190 -0.86 -7.12 -5.67
CA SER A 190 -1.03 -7.68 -7.02
C SER A 190 -1.29 -6.59 -8.08
N THR A 191 -1.65 -5.39 -7.64
CA THR A 191 -1.76 -4.18 -8.46
C THR A 191 -1.21 -2.95 -7.73
N CYS A 192 -0.91 -1.90 -8.48
CA CYS A 192 -0.48 -0.62 -7.90
C CYS A 192 -1.58 -0.01 -7.02
N GLU A 193 -2.85 -0.16 -7.40
CA GLU A 193 -4.01 0.27 -6.65
C GLU A 193 -4.12 -0.45 -5.30
N GLU A 194 -3.90 -1.76 -5.25
CA GLU A 194 -3.90 -2.54 -4.01
C GLU A 194 -2.75 -2.14 -3.09
N ALA A 195 -1.52 -2.03 -3.61
CA ALA A 195 -0.38 -1.58 -2.81
C ALA A 195 -0.61 -0.17 -2.21
N THR A 196 -1.20 0.74 -3.00
CA THR A 196 -1.57 2.10 -2.55
C THR A 196 -2.68 2.05 -1.51
N TYR A 197 -3.70 1.21 -1.72
CA TYR A 197 -4.78 0.99 -0.76
C TYR A 197 -4.23 0.54 0.59
N LEU A 198 -3.42 -0.52 0.61
CA LEU A 198 -2.80 -1.02 1.83
C LEU A 198 -1.91 0.03 2.50
N SER A 199 -1.14 0.80 1.73
CA SER A 199 -0.28 1.87 2.23
C SER A 199 -1.09 2.95 2.98
N VAL A 200 -2.17 3.46 2.36
CA VAL A 200 -3.04 4.46 2.98
C VAL A 200 -3.72 3.91 4.24
N TYR A 201 -4.16 2.65 4.23
CA TYR A 201 -4.79 2.03 5.39
C TYR A 201 -3.80 1.70 6.51
N LEU A 202 -2.55 1.35 6.19
CA LEU A 202 -1.49 1.10 7.17
C LEU A 202 -1.17 2.37 7.95
N GLU A 203 -0.99 3.49 7.26
CA GLU A 203 -0.74 4.77 7.92
C GLU A 203 -1.93 5.20 8.80
N ARG A 204 -3.16 4.98 8.33
CA ARG A 204 -4.37 5.23 9.13
C ARG A 204 -4.47 4.33 10.35
N ALA A 205 -4.16 3.05 10.21
CA ALA A 205 -4.17 2.08 11.30
C ALA A 205 -3.12 2.46 12.36
N ALA A 206 -1.91 2.82 11.93
CA ALA A 206 -0.86 3.28 12.82
C ALA A 206 -1.27 4.56 13.57
N ARG A 207 -1.89 5.52 12.88
CA ARG A 207 -2.42 6.75 13.51
C ARG A 207 -3.47 6.45 14.56
N LEU A 208 -4.41 5.54 14.27
CA LEU A 208 -5.42 5.11 15.23
C LEU A 208 -4.78 4.45 16.43
N GLN A 209 -3.82 3.54 16.21
CA GLN A 209 -3.13 2.82 17.28
C GLN A 209 -2.41 3.78 18.23
N VAL A 210 -1.57 4.68 17.69
CA VAL A 210 -0.81 5.65 18.51
C VAL A 210 -1.76 6.53 19.34
N ARG A 211 -2.81 7.08 18.70
CA ARG A 211 -3.74 7.99 19.39
C ARG A 211 -4.60 7.28 20.44
N ALA A 212 -5.14 6.11 20.10
CA ALA A 212 -5.99 5.36 21.02
C ALA A 212 -5.18 4.82 22.20
N GLN A 213 -3.95 4.33 21.98
CA GLN A 213 -3.08 3.89 23.06
C GLN A 213 -2.70 5.03 24.01
N ALA A 214 -2.36 6.19 23.46
CA ALA A 214 -2.03 7.36 24.26
C ALA A 214 -3.20 7.86 25.11
N ALA A 215 -4.43 7.81 24.59
CA ALA A 215 -5.61 8.35 25.26
C ALA A 215 -6.29 7.34 26.21
N PHE A 216 -6.27 6.05 25.88
CA PHE A 216 -7.12 5.04 26.53
C PHE A 216 -6.38 3.79 27.00
N GLY A 217 -5.07 3.68 26.77
CA GLY A 217 -4.27 2.53 27.17
C GLY A 217 -4.28 1.37 26.16
N PRO A 218 -3.96 0.13 26.58
CA PRO A 218 -3.84 -1.01 25.67
C PRO A 218 -5.06 -1.22 24.78
N LEU A 219 -4.83 -1.58 23.52
CA LEU A 219 -5.90 -1.85 22.55
C LEU A 219 -6.36 -3.29 22.64
N THR A 220 -7.65 -3.49 22.37
CA THR A 220 -8.24 -4.81 22.14
C THR A 220 -8.35 -5.03 20.62
N PRO A 221 -7.70 -6.05 20.06
CA PRO A 221 -7.87 -6.39 18.65
C PRO A 221 -9.32 -6.73 18.30
N VAL A 222 -9.69 -6.57 17.04
CA VAL A 222 -10.95 -7.12 16.52
C VAL A 222 -10.93 -8.65 16.61
N ASN A 223 -12.11 -9.29 16.68
CA ASN A 223 -12.21 -10.74 16.69
C ASN A 223 -11.64 -11.34 15.38
N ASP A 224 -10.74 -12.31 15.49
CA ASP A 224 -10.01 -12.89 14.35
C ASP A 224 -10.92 -13.41 13.22
N ALA A 225 -11.98 -14.16 13.55
CA ALA A 225 -12.86 -14.72 12.52
C ALA A 225 -13.64 -13.63 11.77
N LEU A 226 -14.12 -12.61 12.50
CA LEU A 226 -14.80 -11.45 11.89
C LEU A 226 -13.82 -10.57 11.10
N ALA A 227 -12.57 -10.49 11.55
CA ALA A 227 -11.52 -9.72 10.91
C ALA A 227 -11.08 -10.37 9.60
N ALA A 228 -10.88 -11.69 9.57
CA ALA A 228 -10.59 -12.44 8.35
C ALA A 228 -11.71 -12.32 7.32
N GLU A 229 -12.98 -12.37 7.76
CA GLU A 229 -14.11 -12.17 6.86
C GLU A 229 -14.15 -10.74 6.28
N ALA A 230 -13.92 -9.72 7.12
CA ALA A 230 -13.90 -8.33 6.68
C ALA A 230 -12.68 -8.00 5.80
N HIS A 231 -11.53 -8.60 6.09
CA HIS A 231 -10.31 -8.55 5.29
C HIS A 231 -10.60 -8.93 3.84
N ASP A 232 -11.16 -10.12 3.62
CA ASP A 232 -11.44 -10.63 2.27
C ASP A 232 -12.50 -9.78 1.55
N TYR A 233 -13.51 -9.32 2.28
CA TYR A 233 -14.54 -8.45 1.72
C TYR A 233 -13.95 -7.11 1.25
N LEU A 234 -13.19 -6.43 2.09
CA LEU A 234 -12.65 -5.09 1.80
C LEU A 234 -11.56 -5.10 0.73
N LEU A 235 -10.89 -6.23 0.55
CA LEU A 235 -9.88 -6.43 -0.49
C LEU A 235 -10.44 -6.89 -1.84
N LYS A 236 -11.77 -6.99 -1.97
CA LYS A 236 -12.39 -7.23 -3.29
C LYS A 236 -11.89 -6.19 -4.30
N PRO A 237 -11.44 -6.59 -5.51
CA PRO A 237 -10.88 -5.66 -6.48
C PRO A 237 -11.80 -4.48 -6.81
N SER A 238 -13.12 -4.69 -6.78
CA SER A 238 -14.10 -3.62 -6.99
C SER A 238 -14.04 -2.53 -5.91
N ILE A 239 -13.83 -2.90 -4.65
CA ILE A 239 -13.72 -1.96 -3.52
C ILE A 239 -12.37 -1.24 -3.58
N VAL A 240 -11.28 -1.99 -3.75
CA VAL A 240 -9.93 -1.45 -3.86
C VAL A 240 -9.85 -0.42 -5.00
N ASN A 241 -10.26 -0.82 -6.21
CA ASN A 241 -10.19 0.05 -7.39
C ASN A 241 -11.13 1.25 -7.28
N ALA A 242 -12.36 1.08 -6.75
CA ALA A 242 -13.26 2.22 -6.55
C ALA A 242 -12.71 3.22 -5.52
N THR A 243 -12.07 2.72 -4.45
CA THR A 243 -11.43 3.55 -3.43
C THR A 243 -10.22 4.29 -3.99
N PHE A 244 -9.34 3.60 -4.70
CA PHE A 244 -8.21 4.23 -5.39
C PHE A 244 -8.69 5.31 -6.37
N ASN A 245 -9.70 4.99 -7.19
CA ASN A 245 -10.28 5.94 -8.15
C ASN A 245 -10.90 7.15 -7.46
N TYR A 246 -11.49 6.97 -6.27
CA TYR A 246 -11.98 8.08 -5.46
C TYR A 246 -10.83 8.98 -4.98
N TRP A 247 -9.78 8.41 -4.38
CA TRP A 247 -8.63 9.21 -3.95
C TRP A 247 -7.92 9.89 -5.12
N ALA A 248 -7.80 9.21 -6.27
CA ALA A 248 -7.25 9.80 -7.50
C ALA A 248 -8.05 11.02 -8.00
N ARG A 249 -9.36 11.12 -7.68
CA ARG A 249 -10.13 12.35 -7.93
C ARG A 249 -9.82 13.43 -6.89
N GLN A 250 -9.59 13.04 -5.63
CA GLN A 250 -9.28 13.98 -4.54
C GLN A 250 -7.92 14.65 -4.69
N THR A 251 -6.95 14.06 -5.40
CA THR A 251 -5.66 14.69 -5.68
C THR A 251 -5.78 16.00 -6.49
N ARG A 252 -6.94 16.26 -7.10
CA ARG A 252 -7.28 17.51 -7.80
C ARG A 252 -7.88 18.57 -6.87
N GLY A 253 -7.94 18.30 -5.56
CA GLY A 253 -8.67 19.09 -4.58
C GLY A 253 -10.14 18.72 -4.47
N ILE A 254 -10.81 19.19 -3.41
CA ILE A 254 -12.26 19.05 -3.23
C ILE A 254 -12.92 20.32 -3.81
N PRO A 255 -13.58 20.24 -4.98
CA PRO A 255 -14.31 21.39 -5.50
C PRO A 255 -15.49 21.71 -4.59
N ALA A 256 -15.86 23.00 -4.50
CA ALA A 256 -17.08 23.40 -3.82
C ALA A 256 -18.28 22.69 -4.47
N LEU A 257 -19.23 22.25 -3.64
CA LEU A 257 -20.46 21.64 -4.13
C LEU A 257 -21.24 22.67 -4.95
N SER A 258 -21.32 22.47 -6.27
CA SER A 258 -22.26 23.22 -7.11
C SER A 258 -23.64 22.62 -6.87
N VAL A 259 -24.43 23.29 -6.03
CA VAL A 259 -25.86 23.01 -5.89
C VAL A 259 -26.58 23.91 -6.89
N ALA A 260 -27.26 23.31 -7.86
CA ALA A 260 -28.19 23.99 -8.76
C ALA A 260 -29.61 23.94 -8.17
#